data_AF-A0AA39VJB3-F1
#
_entry.id   AF-A0AA39VJB3-F1
#
_cell.length_a   1.000
_cell.length_b   1.000
_cell.length_c   1.000
_cell.angle_alpha   90.00
_cell.angle_beta   90.00
_cell.angle_gamma   90.00
#
_symmetry.space_group_name_H-M   'P 1'
#
loop_
_entity.id
_entity.type
_entity.pdbx_description
1 polymer ?
#
loop_
_entity_poly.entity_id
_entity_poly.type
_entity_poly.pdbx_seq_one_letter_code
_entity_poly.pdbx_strand_id
1 'polypeptide(L)'
;MPRDHFVLMHYFIIFFVLLSTSSLATAQQRQSSNISRGSSLTPTKTSSWLSSSGLYAFGFYQRGNGGYAVGVFLAGIPEQTVVWTARRDDPPVSANATLLFTTEGRLVLQTAQSGQEDTTYIADIAQTASYASMLDTGNFVLYNSNGDILWQSFKYPTDTLLPTQTLSAGMELFSSVSETDQSTGIFRLKMQSDRNLVQYPKNTPDIAPYSYWSATTFGTGDKVTLNLDVDGNLYLLNATSFKLQNLTSGVYKTRGTIFMVRIDSDGLFRLYSHSLGNSSRWSVVWNSTSDRCDPMVLCGLNSFCISNDLAPGCRCLLGLASVNQDNRTSGCERNFTAESCKSKGKKYTLEELENTIWEDVSYSVLSQTSKEDCSQACLVDCWKI
;
A
#
# COMPACT_ATOMS: atom_id res chain seq x y z
N MET A 1 16.63 -1.75 -80.81
CA MET A 1 16.90 -1.41 -79.40
C MET A 1 15.60 -1.60 -78.64
N PRO A 2 15.47 -2.70 -77.88
CA PRO A 2 15.62 -2.60 -76.44
C PRO A 2 16.31 -3.85 -75.87
N ARG A 3 17.58 -3.73 -75.46
CA ARG A 3 18.29 -4.80 -74.73
C ARG A 3 18.59 -4.43 -73.27
N ASP A 4 18.18 -3.23 -72.84
CA ASP A 4 18.60 -2.67 -71.55
C ASP A 4 17.53 -2.76 -70.45
N HIS A 5 16.33 -3.26 -70.74
CA HIS A 5 15.27 -3.43 -69.72
C HIS A 5 15.36 -4.73 -68.93
N PHE A 6 16.09 -5.74 -69.41
CA PHE A 6 16.18 -7.04 -68.74
C PHE A 6 17.24 -7.09 -67.63
N VAL A 7 18.24 -6.22 -67.69
CA VAL A 7 19.34 -6.18 -66.69
C VAL A 7 18.91 -5.41 -65.44
N LEU A 8 18.14 -4.32 -65.58
CA LEU A 8 17.64 -3.57 -64.41
C LEU A 8 16.65 -4.36 -63.55
N MET A 9 15.85 -5.25 -64.14
CA MET A 9 14.85 -6.04 -63.41
C MET A 9 15.50 -7.15 -62.56
N HIS A 10 16.66 -7.68 -62.98
CA HIS A 10 17.42 -8.66 -62.20
C HIS A 10 18.10 -8.04 -60.97
N TYR A 11 18.61 -6.80 -61.08
CA TYR A 11 19.18 -6.10 -59.93
C TYR A 11 18.12 -5.70 -58.90
N PHE A 12 16.90 -5.36 -59.33
CA PHE A 12 15.79 -5.06 -58.41
C PHE A 12 15.29 -6.29 -57.64
N ILE A 13 15.28 -7.47 -58.26
CA ILE A 13 14.89 -8.72 -57.60
C ILE A 13 15.97 -9.19 -56.62
N ILE A 14 17.26 -9.05 -56.97
CA ILE A 14 18.36 -9.39 -56.05
C ILE A 14 18.42 -8.42 -54.85
N PHE A 15 18.09 -7.14 -55.04
CA PHE A 15 17.99 -6.18 -53.93
C PHE A 15 16.81 -6.50 -52.99
N PHE A 16 15.67 -6.97 -53.52
CA PHE A 16 14.52 -7.39 -52.71
C PHE A 16 14.73 -8.73 -51.99
N VAL A 17 15.52 -9.64 -52.55
CA VAL A 17 15.90 -10.92 -51.92
C VAL A 17 16.97 -10.72 -50.83
N LEU A 18 17.80 -9.68 -50.93
CA LEU A 18 18.76 -9.30 -49.88
C LEU A 18 18.15 -8.47 -48.74
N LEU A 19 16.95 -7.90 -48.93
CA LEU A 19 16.17 -7.21 -47.88
C LEU A 19 15.20 -8.13 -47.13
N SER A 20 15.17 -9.42 -47.47
CA SER A 20 14.29 -10.43 -46.85
C SER A 20 15.05 -11.48 -46.02
N THR A 21 16.30 -11.20 -45.61
CA THR A 21 16.84 -11.79 -44.38
C THR A 21 16.15 -11.14 -43.19
N SER A 22 14.91 -11.58 -43.00
CA SER A 22 14.26 -11.77 -41.71
C SER A 22 15.27 -11.65 -40.57
N SER A 23 15.23 -10.49 -39.93
CA SER A 23 15.57 -10.40 -38.53
C SER A 23 14.59 -11.33 -37.81
N LEU A 24 14.92 -12.62 -37.74
CA LEU A 24 14.61 -13.42 -36.58
C LEU A 24 15.40 -12.78 -35.44
N ALA A 25 14.97 -11.58 -35.02
CA ALA A 25 14.98 -11.26 -33.62
C ALA A 25 14.15 -12.39 -33.02
N THR A 26 14.85 -13.45 -32.61
CA THR A 26 14.42 -14.19 -31.45
C THR A 26 14.14 -13.09 -30.44
N ALA A 27 12.87 -12.75 -30.26
CA ALA A 27 12.42 -12.23 -29.00
C ALA A 27 12.87 -13.30 -28.03
N GLN A 28 14.06 -13.11 -27.47
CA GLN A 28 14.55 -13.89 -26.38
C GLN A 28 13.56 -13.53 -25.30
N GLN A 29 12.47 -14.32 -25.23
CA GLN A 29 11.65 -14.47 -24.05
C GLN A 29 12.71 -14.63 -22.98
N ARG A 30 12.97 -13.57 -22.21
CA ARG A 30 13.89 -13.61 -21.08
C ARG A 30 13.25 -14.61 -20.15
N GLN A 31 13.58 -15.87 -20.33
CA GLN A 31 13.21 -16.96 -19.44
C GLN A 31 13.61 -16.46 -18.07
N SER A 32 12.67 -16.39 -17.11
CA SER A 32 12.95 -15.77 -15.81
C SER A 32 14.21 -16.42 -15.30
N SER A 33 15.30 -15.66 -15.19
CA SER A 33 16.56 -16.25 -14.76
C SER A 33 16.35 -16.64 -13.31
N ASN A 34 16.17 -17.94 -13.07
CA ASN A 34 16.08 -18.47 -11.73
C ASN A 34 17.24 -17.91 -10.92
N ILE A 35 16.93 -17.32 -9.77
CA ILE A 35 17.92 -16.80 -8.86
C ILE A 35 18.48 -18.02 -8.14
N SER A 36 19.71 -18.38 -8.47
CA SER A 36 20.40 -19.52 -7.91
C SER A 36 20.93 -19.22 -6.51
N ARG A 37 21.08 -20.27 -5.70
CA ARG A 37 21.76 -20.17 -4.41
C ARG A 37 23.17 -19.58 -4.57
N GLY A 38 23.60 -18.81 -3.58
CA GLY A 38 24.82 -18.00 -3.61
C GLY A 38 24.67 -16.63 -4.27
N SER A 39 23.51 -16.33 -4.88
CA SER A 39 23.27 -15.01 -5.47
C SER A 39 23.10 -13.94 -4.38
N SER A 40 23.69 -12.77 -4.60
CA SER A 40 23.62 -11.64 -3.67
C SER A 40 23.34 -10.31 -4.36
N LEU A 41 22.72 -9.40 -3.64
CA LEU A 41 22.50 -8.01 -4.03
C LEU A 41 23.13 -7.07 -3.01
N THR A 42 23.49 -5.88 -3.46
CA THR A 42 23.98 -4.78 -2.61
C THR A 42 23.33 -3.48 -3.06
N PRO A 43 23.05 -2.54 -2.15
CA PRO A 43 22.38 -1.28 -2.49
C PRO A 43 23.01 -0.48 -3.63
N THR A 44 24.33 -0.55 -3.82
CA THR A 44 25.10 0.37 -4.68
C THR A 44 25.66 -0.24 -5.97
N LYS A 45 25.64 -1.56 -6.15
CA LYS A 45 26.15 -2.23 -7.36
C LYS A 45 25.04 -2.89 -8.16
N THR A 46 24.64 -4.08 -7.73
CA THR A 46 23.50 -4.82 -8.26
C THR A 46 22.44 -4.82 -7.18
N SER A 47 21.48 -3.92 -7.29
CA SER A 47 20.50 -3.66 -6.22
C SER A 47 19.27 -4.56 -6.31
N SER A 48 18.96 -5.16 -7.45
CA SER A 48 17.75 -5.96 -7.63
C SER A 48 17.87 -7.12 -8.62
N TRP A 49 16.96 -8.09 -8.47
CA TRP A 49 16.66 -9.14 -9.44
C TRP A 49 15.39 -8.78 -10.19
N LEU A 50 15.47 -8.72 -11.53
CA LEU A 50 14.36 -8.34 -12.40
C LEU A 50 13.49 -9.55 -12.76
N SER A 51 12.21 -9.29 -12.98
CA SER A 51 11.33 -10.23 -13.66
C SER A 51 11.69 -10.36 -15.15
N SER A 52 11.16 -11.38 -15.81
CA SER A 52 11.37 -11.63 -17.25
C SER A 52 11.06 -10.42 -18.14
N SER A 53 9.93 -9.76 -17.90
CA SER A 53 9.53 -8.55 -18.60
C SER A 53 10.34 -7.31 -18.22
N GLY A 54 11.07 -7.36 -17.11
CA GLY A 54 11.74 -6.19 -16.50
C GLY A 54 10.78 -5.20 -15.84
N LEU A 55 9.47 -5.50 -15.78
CA LEU A 55 8.49 -4.61 -15.20
C LEU A 55 8.63 -4.53 -13.67
N TYR A 56 8.81 -5.68 -13.03
CA TYR A 56 8.98 -5.79 -11.59
C TYR A 56 10.40 -6.17 -11.22
N ALA A 57 10.83 -5.76 -10.04
CA ALA A 57 12.09 -6.17 -9.46
C ALA A 57 11.94 -6.46 -7.96
N PHE A 58 12.74 -7.39 -7.46
CA PHE A 58 12.93 -7.63 -6.03
C PHE A 58 14.34 -7.23 -5.62
N GLY A 59 14.47 -6.41 -4.58
CA GLY A 59 15.78 -6.01 -4.07
C GLY A 59 15.75 -4.72 -3.25
N PHE A 60 16.88 -4.03 -3.22
CA PHE A 60 17.04 -2.78 -2.49
C PHE A 60 16.37 -1.60 -3.19
N TYR A 61 15.70 -0.77 -2.41
CA TYR A 61 15.21 0.55 -2.80
C TYR A 61 15.54 1.58 -1.71
N GLN A 62 15.63 2.85 -2.08
CA GLN A 62 15.90 3.93 -1.13
C GLN A 62 14.65 4.23 -0.28
N ARG A 63 14.84 4.41 1.03
CA ARG A 63 13.77 4.70 1.98
C ARG A 63 14.20 5.82 2.93
N GLY A 64 13.34 6.82 3.10
CA GLY A 64 13.60 7.98 3.96
C GLY A 64 14.85 8.78 3.54
N ASN A 65 15.58 9.30 4.53
CA ASN A 65 16.72 10.20 4.31
C ASN A 65 18.04 9.46 3.98
N GLY A 66 18.01 8.60 2.96
CA GLY A 66 19.22 7.98 2.37
C GLY A 66 19.56 6.57 2.84
N GLY A 67 18.68 5.91 3.60
CA GLY A 67 18.79 4.48 3.92
C GLY A 67 18.18 3.59 2.84
N TYR A 68 18.31 2.28 3.00
CA TYR A 68 17.77 1.28 2.08
C TYR A 68 16.82 0.31 2.77
N ALA A 69 15.87 -0.23 2.02
CA ALA A 69 15.02 -1.33 2.43
C ALA A 69 14.91 -2.36 1.30
N VAL A 70 14.43 -3.55 1.61
CA VAL A 70 14.23 -4.63 0.64
C VAL A 70 12.75 -4.74 0.29
N GLY A 71 12.41 -4.83 -0.98
CA GLY A 71 11.03 -4.90 -1.42
C GLY A 71 10.84 -5.34 -2.85
N VAL A 72 9.58 -5.40 -3.28
CA VAL A 72 9.18 -5.51 -4.69
C VAL A 72 8.75 -4.12 -5.15
N PHE A 73 9.21 -3.73 -6.34
CA PHE A 73 8.86 -2.45 -6.94
C PHE A 73 8.72 -2.57 -8.46
N LEU A 74 7.96 -1.65 -9.06
CA LEU A 74 7.93 -1.48 -10.51
C LEU A 74 9.21 -0.77 -10.95
N ALA A 75 10.08 -1.50 -11.64
CA ALA A 75 11.33 -1.01 -12.19
C ALA A 75 11.19 -0.51 -13.64
N GLY A 76 10.15 -0.94 -14.35
CA GLY A 76 9.89 -0.60 -15.74
C GLY A 76 9.22 0.76 -15.98
N ILE A 77 9.15 1.64 -14.98
CA ILE A 77 8.50 2.95 -15.06
C ILE A 77 9.41 4.07 -14.49
N PRO A 78 9.25 5.35 -14.91
CA PRO A 78 10.16 6.43 -14.51
C PRO A 78 10.20 6.72 -13.01
N GLU A 79 9.06 6.61 -12.32
CA GLU A 79 8.95 6.76 -10.87
C GLU A 79 8.84 5.39 -10.21
N GLN A 80 9.93 4.95 -9.57
CA GLN A 80 9.97 3.65 -8.89
C GLN A 80 8.86 3.55 -7.84
N THR A 81 7.90 2.65 -8.10
CA THR A 81 6.76 2.45 -7.22
C THR A 81 6.95 1.16 -6.44
N VAL A 82 7.17 1.27 -5.13
CA VAL A 82 7.23 0.12 -4.22
C VAL A 82 5.82 -0.45 -4.05
N VAL A 83 5.68 -1.77 -4.08
CA VAL A 83 4.38 -2.48 -3.96
C VAL A 83 4.39 -3.54 -2.86
N TRP A 84 5.58 -3.86 -2.34
CA TRP A 84 5.76 -4.74 -1.19
C TRP A 84 7.08 -4.43 -0.50
N THR A 85 7.11 -4.43 0.83
CA THR A 85 8.32 -4.17 1.63
C THR A 85 8.54 -5.32 2.62
N ALA A 86 9.72 -5.93 2.57
CA ALA A 86 10.14 -6.89 3.58
C ALA A 86 10.38 -6.16 4.90
N ARG A 87 9.88 -6.70 6.02
CA ARG A 87 10.16 -6.18 7.37
C ARG A 87 9.99 -4.65 7.44
N ARG A 88 8.84 -4.15 6.97
CA ARG A 88 8.61 -2.72 6.74
C ARG A 88 8.78 -1.83 7.99
N ASP A 89 8.72 -2.40 9.19
CA ASP A 89 8.89 -1.66 10.45
C ASP A 89 10.33 -1.71 11.00
N ASP A 90 11.22 -2.47 10.36
CA ASP A 90 12.65 -2.44 10.70
C ASP A 90 13.29 -1.12 10.21
N PRO A 91 14.32 -0.61 10.90
CA PRO A 91 15.06 0.58 10.47
C PRO A 91 15.70 0.38 9.08
N PRO A 92 15.80 1.46 8.26
CA PRO A 92 16.54 1.39 7.00
C PRO A 92 17.99 0.95 7.21
N VAL A 93 18.49 0.11 6.30
CA VAL A 93 19.86 -0.40 6.33
C VAL A 93 20.82 0.52 5.55
N SER A 94 22.09 0.45 5.90
CA SER A 94 23.17 1.20 5.24
C SER A 94 23.59 0.58 3.90
N ALA A 95 24.35 1.35 3.12
CA ALA A 95 24.82 0.97 1.78
C ALA A 95 25.74 -0.28 1.73
N ASN A 96 26.27 -0.72 2.88
CA ASN A 96 27.11 -1.92 3.03
C ASN A 96 26.28 -3.21 3.30
N ALA A 97 24.96 -3.11 3.39
CA ALA A 97 24.10 -4.28 3.57
C ALA A 97 24.18 -5.22 2.36
N THR A 98 24.00 -6.51 2.61
CA THR A 98 23.97 -7.56 1.58
C THR A 98 22.69 -8.36 1.70
N LEU A 99 21.92 -8.44 0.63
CA LEU A 99 20.80 -9.37 0.52
C LEU A 99 21.33 -10.63 -0.15
N LEU A 100 21.32 -11.76 0.56
CA LEU A 100 21.95 -13.01 0.13
C LEU A 100 20.91 -14.13 0.07
N PHE A 101 20.84 -14.81 -1.07
CA PHE A 101 20.22 -16.11 -1.16
C PHE A 101 21.29 -17.17 -0.90
N THR A 102 21.35 -17.72 0.31
CA THR A 102 22.48 -18.53 0.77
C THR A 102 22.57 -19.88 0.06
N THR A 103 23.73 -20.53 0.19
CA THR A 103 23.99 -21.89 -0.32
C THR A 103 23.11 -22.96 0.34
N GLU A 104 22.61 -22.68 1.54
CA GLU A 104 21.66 -23.49 2.31
C GLU A 104 20.20 -23.15 1.96
N GLY A 105 19.99 -22.31 0.93
CA GLY A 105 18.67 -21.95 0.41
C GLY A 105 17.84 -21.13 1.38
N ARG A 106 18.47 -20.17 2.07
CA ARG A 106 17.78 -19.16 2.90
C ARG A 106 17.92 -17.78 2.27
N LEU A 107 16.87 -16.96 2.34
CA LEU A 107 16.94 -15.57 1.90
C LEU A 107 17.13 -14.66 3.11
N VAL A 108 18.30 -14.04 3.22
CA VAL A 108 18.71 -13.28 4.40
C VAL A 108 19.23 -11.91 4.01
N LEU A 109 18.98 -10.94 4.88
CA LEU A 109 19.59 -9.62 4.86
C LEU A 109 20.71 -9.60 5.90
N GLN A 110 21.93 -9.33 5.46
CA GLN A 110 23.12 -9.21 6.29
C GLN A 110 23.48 -7.74 6.43
N THR A 111 23.68 -7.30 7.67
CA THR A 111 24.07 -5.92 7.98
C THR A 111 25.25 -5.93 8.94
N ALA A 112 26.02 -4.84 8.95
CA ALA A 112 27.06 -4.61 9.94
C ALA A 112 26.76 -3.30 10.66
N GLN A 113 26.26 -3.40 11.90
CA GLN A 113 26.03 -2.25 12.78
C GLN A 113 27.11 -2.25 13.87
N SER A 114 27.83 -1.14 14.01
CA SER A 114 28.83 -0.95 15.08
C SER A 114 29.89 -2.05 15.20
N GLY A 115 30.22 -2.72 14.08
CA GLY A 115 31.22 -3.80 14.03
C GLY A 115 30.69 -5.20 14.34
N GLN A 116 29.39 -5.36 14.62
CA GLN A 116 28.75 -6.67 14.77
C GLN A 116 27.94 -7.00 13.51
N GLU A 117 28.16 -8.20 12.97
CA GLU A 117 27.36 -8.73 11.86
C GLU A 117 26.01 -9.22 12.39
N ASP A 118 24.92 -8.76 11.78
CA ASP A 118 23.57 -9.22 12.05
C ASP A 118 22.95 -9.84 10.79
N THR A 119 22.19 -10.91 10.97
CA THR A 119 21.55 -11.67 9.89
C THR A 119 20.06 -11.81 10.14
N THR A 120 19.29 -11.35 9.17
CA THR A 120 17.86 -11.12 9.27
C THR A 120 17.15 -11.91 8.16
N TYR A 121 16.43 -12.99 8.50
CA TYR A 121 15.67 -13.79 7.53
C TYR A 121 14.51 -13.01 6.88
N ILE A 122 14.52 -12.86 5.55
CA ILE A 122 13.44 -12.18 4.82
C ILE A 122 12.19 -13.07 4.68
N ALA A 123 12.41 -14.36 4.49
CA ALA A 123 11.37 -15.37 4.35
C ALA A 123 11.54 -16.42 5.45
N ASP A 124 10.47 -16.66 6.21
CA ASP A 124 10.40 -17.75 7.17
C ASP A 124 9.97 -19.03 6.44
N ILE A 125 10.91 -19.96 6.28
CA ILE A 125 10.70 -21.24 5.60
C ILE A 125 11.26 -22.39 6.45
N ALA A 126 10.43 -23.40 6.67
CA ALA A 126 10.83 -24.63 7.35
C ALA A 126 11.76 -25.49 6.48
N GLN A 127 11.53 -25.48 5.16
CA GLN A 127 12.32 -26.24 4.19
C GLN A 127 13.41 -25.36 3.54
N THR A 128 14.30 -26.01 2.80
CA THR A 128 15.37 -25.35 2.07
C THR A 128 14.96 -25.04 0.63
N ALA A 129 15.03 -23.78 0.22
CA ALA A 129 14.70 -23.37 -1.14
C ALA A 129 15.84 -23.72 -2.12
N SER A 130 15.50 -24.19 -3.31
CA SER A 130 16.45 -24.54 -4.38
C SER A 130 16.72 -23.38 -5.33
N TYR A 131 15.71 -22.55 -5.60
CA TYR A 131 15.84 -21.35 -6.40
C TYR A 131 14.77 -20.33 -6.02
N ALA A 132 14.99 -19.07 -6.38
CA ALA A 132 13.97 -18.02 -6.30
C ALA A 132 13.61 -17.50 -7.69
N SER A 133 12.45 -16.85 -7.82
CA SER A 133 12.09 -16.14 -9.05
C SER A 133 11.27 -14.88 -8.74
N MET A 134 11.55 -13.83 -9.52
CA MET A 134 10.72 -12.64 -9.60
C MET A 134 9.75 -12.81 -10.77
N LEU A 135 8.47 -13.07 -10.49
CA LEU A 135 7.46 -13.30 -11.52
C LEU A 135 6.97 -11.98 -12.13
N ASP A 136 6.51 -12.03 -13.39
CA ASP A 136 5.92 -10.88 -14.09
C ASP A 136 4.57 -10.41 -13.49
N THR A 137 4.01 -11.17 -12.55
CA THR A 137 2.86 -10.75 -11.75
C THR A 137 3.24 -9.77 -10.62
N GLY A 138 4.54 -9.60 -10.32
CA GLY A 138 4.99 -8.89 -9.12
C GLY A 138 5.13 -9.78 -7.89
N ASN A 139 4.92 -11.10 -8.04
CA ASN A 139 5.13 -12.06 -6.95
C ASN A 139 6.58 -12.55 -6.92
N PHE A 140 7.27 -12.36 -5.79
CA PHE A 140 8.59 -12.92 -5.57
C PHE A 140 8.45 -14.24 -4.80
N VAL A 141 9.04 -15.32 -5.32
CA VAL A 141 8.73 -16.69 -4.89
C VAL A 141 10.00 -17.50 -4.64
N LEU A 142 10.00 -18.28 -3.56
CA LEU A 142 11.01 -19.29 -3.24
C LEU A 142 10.44 -20.69 -3.50
N TYR A 143 11.20 -21.51 -4.22
CA TYR A 143 10.78 -22.85 -4.64
C TYR A 143 11.68 -23.94 -4.06
N ASN A 144 11.14 -25.14 -3.83
CA ASN A 144 11.95 -26.34 -3.56
C ASN A 144 12.49 -26.96 -4.87
N SER A 145 13.18 -28.09 -4.80
CA SER A 145 13.72 -28.79 -5.98
C SER A 145 12.65 -29.37 -6.91
N ASN A 146 11.45 -29.61 -6.41
CA ASN A 146 10.32 -30.14 -7.18
C ASN A 146 9.53 -29.03 -7.90
N GLY A 147 9.85 -27.76 -7.61
CA GLY A 147 9.11 -26.61 -8.12
C GLY A 147 7.89 -26.23 -7.27
N ASP A 148 7.74 -26.79 -6.06
CA ASP A 148 6.69 -26.36 -5.14
C ASP A 148 7.05 -25.02 -4.49
N ILE A 149 6.05 -24.17 -4.30
CA ILE A 149 6.19 -22.88 -3.62
C ILE A 149 6.40 -23.11 -2.12
N LEU A 150 7.54 -22.67 -1.59
CA LEU A 150 7.83 -22.66 -0.16
C LEU A 150 7.42 -21.36 0.51
N TRP A 151 7.57 -20.24 -0.18
CA TRP A 151 7.23 -18.91 0.30
C TRP A 151 6.98 -17.97 -0.89
N GLN A 152 6.09 -17.00 -0.72
CA GLN A 152 5.81 -16.00 -1.74
C GLN A 152 5.39 -14.66 -1.12
N SER A 153 5.81 -13.54 -1.72
CA SER A 153 5.52 -12.19 -1.20
C SER A 153 4.02 -11.91 -1.17
N PHE A 154 3.26 -12.48 -2.11
CA PHE A 154 1.81 -12.29 -2.20
C PHE A 154 1.02 -12.78 -0.98
N LYS A 155 1.60 -13.67 -0.15
CA LYS A 155 0.97 -14.13 1.11
C LYS A 155 1.20 -13.18 2.28
N TYR A 156 2.04 -12.16 2.12
CA TYR A 156 2.42 -11.20 3.15
C TYR A 156 2.24 -9.77 2.64
N PRO A 157 1.03 -9.35 2.20
CA PRO A 157 0.85 -8.03 1.63
C PRO A 157 1.19 -6.92 2.64
N THR A 158 1.50 -5.73 2.12
CA THR A 158 1.81 -4.55 2.95
C THR A 158 0.68 -3.53 2.86
N ASP A 159 0.77 -2.57 1.96
CA ASP A 159 -0.24 -1.53 1.70
C ASP A 159 -0.97 -1.72 0.36
N THR A 160 -0.43 -2.57 -0.50
CA THR A 160 -0.83 -2.73 -1.91
C THR A 160 -1.28 -4.16 -2.21
N LEU A 161 -2.28 -4.29 -3.07
CA LEU A 161 -2.70 -5.54 -3.70
C LEU A 161 -2.54 -5.42 -5.22
N LEU A 162 -1.80 -6.34 -5.83
CA LEU A 162 -1.59 -6.39 -7.28
C LEU A 162 -2.61 -7.29 -7.99
N PRO A 163 -2.76 -7.18 -9.32
CA PRO A 163 -3.54 -8.13 -10.08
C PRO A 163 -3.06 -9.56 -9.84
N THR A 164 -3.99 -10.53 -9.84
CA THR A 164 -3.73 -11.96 -9.50
C THR A 164 -3.35 -12.24 -8.04
N GLN A 165 -3.22 -11.21 -7.21
CA GLN A 165 -3.12 -11.35 -5.76
C GLN A 165 -4.50 -11.31 -5.12
N THR A 166 -4.69 -12.10 -4.08
CA THR A 166 -5.96 -12.21 -3.35
C THR A 166 -5.75 -11.89 -1.88
N LEU A 167 -6.55 -10.96 -1.33
CA LEU A 167 -6.62 -10.73 0.10
C LEU A 167 -7.69 -11.67 0.69
N SER A 168 -7.25 -12.67 1.45
CA SER A 168 -8.13 -13.69 2.03
C SER A 168 -8.84 -13.19 3.29
N ALA A 169 -9.98 -13.79 3.63
CA ALA A 169 -10.62 -13.57 4.93
C ALA A 169 -9.64 -13.69 6.10
N GLY A 170 -9.64 -12.70 6.99
CA GLY A 170 -8.71 -12.52 8.10
C GLY A 170 -7.46 -11.70 7.78
N MET A 171 -7.14 -11.46 6.50
CA MET A 171 -5.95 -10.71 6.09
C MET A 171 -6.23 -9.21 6.01
N GLU A 172 -5.14 -8.44 6.15
CA GLU A 172 -5.18 -6.98 6.23
C GLU A 172 -4.14 -6.34 5.32
N LEU A 173 -4.43 -5.12 4.87
CA LEU A 173 -3.47 -4.17 4.33
C LEU A 173 -3.32 -3.02 5.34
N PHE A 174 -2.12 -2.50 5.49
CA PHE A 174 -1.87 -1.34 6.35
C PHE A 174 -1.26 -0.21 5.54
N SER A 175 -1.74 1.01 5.77
CA SER A 175 -1.19 2.20 5.11
C SER A 175 0.30 2.36 5.40
N SER A 176 0.99 3.13 4.57
CA SER A 176 2.32 3.66 4.90
C SER A 176 2.20 4.89 5.82
N VAL A 177 3.26 5.25 6.54
CA VAL A 177 3.32 6.50 7.32
C VAL A 177 3.24 7.71 6.40
N SER A 178 3.95 7.66 5.26
CA SER A 178 3.92 8.69 4.23
C SER A 178 4.31 8.11 2.86
N GLU A 179 4.35 8.96 1.83
CA GLU A 179 4.89 8.57 0.52
C GLU A 179 6.38 8.17 0.57
N THR A 180 7.14 8.75 1.52
CA THR A 180 8.60 8.53 1.64
C THR A 180 8.98 7.51 2.71
N ASP A 181 8.08 7.21 3.66
CA ASP A 181 8.26 6.19 4.67
C ASP A 181 7.21 5.08 4.57
N GLN A 182 7.68 3.92 4.09
CA GLN A 182 6.88 2.71 3.90
C GLN A 182 6.65 1.91 5.20
N SER A 183 7.00 2.44 6.39
CA SER A 183 6.63 1.83 7.68
C SER A 183 5.12 1.74 7.84
N THR A 184 4.66 0.86 8.72
CA THR A 184 3.24 0.67 8.99
C THR A 184 2.63 1.94 9.59
N GLY A 185 1.77 2.60 8.83
CA GLY A 185 1.00 3.77 9.23
C GLY A 185 -0.19 3.45 10.13
N ILE A 186 -1.12 4.40 10.21
CA ILE A 186 -2.21 4.39 11.21
C ILE A 186 -3.55 3.87 10.68
N PHE A 187 -3.64 3.46 9.41
CA PHE A 187 -4.87 2.95 8.82
C PHE A 187 -4.73 1.51 8.35
N ARG A 188 -5.84 0.76 8.34
CA ARG A 188 -5.90 -0.61 7.84
C ARG A 188 -7.16 -0.88 7.04
N LEU A 189 -7.04 -1.76 6.05
CA LEU A 189 -8.14 -2.39 5.34
C LEU A 189 -8.16 -3.87 5.72
N LYS A 190 -9.31 -4.38 6.15
CA LYS A 190 -9.46 -5.78 6.55
C LYS A 190 -10.51 -6.49 5.72
N MET A 191 -10.14 -7.64 5.15
CA MET A 191 -11.11 -8.61 4.66
C MET A 191 -11.59 -9.43 5.86
N GLN A 192 -12.70 -9.05 6.48
CA GLN A 192 -13.19 -9.67 7.70
C GLN A 192 -13.73 -11.08 7.45
N SER A 193 -13.79 -11.88 8.54
CA SER A 193 -14.30 -13.26 8.48
C SER A 193 -15.82 -13.33 8.33
N ASP A 194 -16.53 -12.24 8.64
CA ASP A 194 -17.97 -12.07 8.42
C ASP A 194 -18.31 -11.66 6.97
N ARG A 195 -17.30 -11.71 6.07
CA ARG A 195 -17.35 -11.39 4.64
C ARG A 195 -17.26 -9.91 4.28
N ASN A 196 -17.17 -9.03 5.26
CA ASN A 196 -17.15 -7.61 5.01
C ASN A 196 -15.74 -7.10 4.71
N LEU A 197 -15.60 -6.22 3.73
CA LEU A 197 -14.36 -5.47 3.50
C LEU A 197 -14.50 -4.11 4.16
N VAL A 198 -13.64 -3.78 5.11
CA VAL A 198 -13.84 -2.63 6.00
C VAL A 198 -12.52 -1.92 6.28
N GLN A 199 -12.57 -0.59 6.39
CA GLN A 199 -11.44 0.24 6.78
C GLN A 199 -11.58 0.77 8.21
N TYR A 200 -10.44 0.78 8.92
CA TYR A 200 -10.33 1.15 10.33
C TYR A 200 -9.03 1.92 10.59
N PRO A 201 -8.97 2.72 11.67
CA PRO A 201 -7.70 2.99 12.32
C PRO A 201 -7.01 1.69 12.75
N LYS A 202 -5.68 1.65 12.72
CA LYS A 202 -4.90 0.43 12.98
C LYS A 202 -5.18 -0.19 14.35
N ASN A 203 -5.32 0.64 15.38
CA ASN A 203 -5.39 0.20 16.78
C ASN A 203 -6.82 0.17 17.34
N THR A 204 -7.83 -0.07 16.51
CA THR A 204 -9.23 -0.15 16.94
C THR A 204 -9.82 -1.55 16.74
N PRO A 205 -10.84 -1.94 17.54
CA PRO A 205 -11.59 -3.17 17.32
C PRO A 205 -12.38 -3.19 16.00
N ASP A 206 -12.66 -4.39 15.49
CA ASP A 206 -13.44 -4.65 14.28
C ASP A 206 -14.96 -4.46 14.51
N ILE A 207 -15.38 -3.26 14.92
CA ILE A 207 -16.80 -2.94 15.19
C ILE A 207 -17.23 -1.66 14.50
N ALA A 208 -18.52 -1.54 14.19
CA ALA A 208 -19.07 -0.44 13.38
C ALA A 208 -18.70 0.98 13.86
N PRO A 209 -18.66 1.29 15.18
CA PRO A 209 -18.27 2.64 15.64
C PRO A 209 -16.87 3.11 15.20
N TYR A 210 -15.94 2.17 14.92
CA TYR A 210 -14.58 2.51 14.49
C TYR A 210 -14.37 2.37 12.98
N SER A 211 -15.38 1.90 12.23
CA SER A 211 -15.28 1.79 10.78
C SER A 211 -15.63 3.13 10.14
N TYR A 212 -14.77 3.61 9.24
CA TYR A 212 -15.06 4.79 8.43
C TYR A 212 -15.45 4.47 6.99
N TRP A 213 -15.28 3.22 6.56
CA TRP A 213 -15.76 2.75 5.27
C TRP A 213 -16.01 1.25 5.29
N SER A 214 -17.06 0.80 4.61
CA SER A 214 -17.40 -0.62 4.47
C SER A 214 -18.02 -0.92 3.10
N ALA A 215 -17.68 -2.07 2.53
CA ALA A 215 -18.35 -2.61 1.35
C ALA A 215 -19.80 -3.09 1.60
N THR A 216 -20.20 -3.16 2.89
CA THR A 216 -21.52 -3.60 3.38
C THR A 216 -21.92 -5.02 2.95
N THR A 217 -20.93 -5.92 2.85
CA THR A 217 -21.13 -7.33 2.43
C THR A 217 -21.16 -8.33 3.59
N PHE A 218 -21.34 -7.86 4.82
CA PHE A 218 -21.40 -8.71 6.00
C PHE A 218 -22.55 -9.73 5.89
N GLY A 219 -22.32 -10.95 6.39
CA GLY A 219 -23.35 -12.00 6.40
C GLY A 219 -22.83 -13.36 6.84
N THR A 220 -23.68 -14.38 6.73
CA THR A 220 -23.39 -15.74 7.22
C THR A 220 -22.96 -16.70 6.12
N GLY A 221 -21.83 -17.41 6.33
CA GLY A 221 -21.39 -18.58 5.53
C GLY A 221 -19.94 -18.44 5.04
N ASP A 222 -19.65 -18.92 3.82
CA ASP A 222 -18.30 -19.06 3.25
C ASP A 222 -17.38 -17.83 3.35
N LYS A 223 -16.07 -18.13 3.46
CA LYS A 223 -14.98 -17.14 3.41
C LYS A 223 -15.02 -16.37 2.10
N VAL A 224 -14.82 -15.05 2.20
CA VAL A 224 -14.77 -14.13 1.07
C VAL A 224 -13.36 -13.61 0.88
N THR A 225 -13.04 -13.29 -0.36
CA THR A 225 -11.74 -12.74 -0.74
C THR A 225 -11.90 -11.50 -1.59
N LEU A 226 -10.98 -10.55 -1.43
CA LEU A 226 -10.84 -9.39 -2.31
C LEU A 226 -9.84 -9.70 -3.41
N ASN A 227 -10.24 -9.42 -4.65
CA ASN A 227 -9.49 -9.78 -5.86
C ASN A 227 -9.42 -8.58 -6.80
N LEU A 228 -8.28 -8.43 -7.46
CA LEU A 228 -8.05 -7.46 -8.52
C LEU A 228 -7.68 -8.20 -9.81
N ASP A 229 -8.45 -7.94 -10.88
CA ASP A 229 -8.14 -8.43 -12.22
C ASP A 229 -7.22 -7.48 -12.97
N VAL A 230 -6.60 -7.99 -14.03
CA VAL A 230 -5.66 -7.24 -14.90
C VAL A 230 -6.31 -6.09 -15.67
N ASP A 231 -7.65 -6.02 -15.70
CA ASP A 231 -8.45 -4.95 -16.31
C ASP A 231 -8.91 -3.88 -15.30
N GLY A 232 -8.42 -3.96 -14.06
CA GLY A 232 -8.79 -3.04 -12.99
C GLY A 232 -10.15 -3.32 -12.37
N ASN A 233 -10.76 -4.48 -12.64
CA ASN A 233 -11.95 -4.91 -11.93
C ASN A 233 -11.59 -5.36 -10.50
N LEU A 234 -12.10 -4.65 -9.50
CA LEU A 234 -11.93 -4.94 -8.09
C LEU A 234 -13.23 -5.53 -7.54
N TYR A 235 -13.19 -6.73 -6.99
CA TYR A 235 -14.40 -7.45 -6.61
C TYR A 235 -14.20 -8.43 -5.46
N LEU A 236 -15.32 -8.83 -4.87
CA LEU A 236 -15.40 -9.81 -3.79
C LEU A 236 -15.90 -11.15 -4.33
N LEU A 237 -15.15 -12.23 -4.04
CA LEU A 237 -15.53 -13.61 -4.36
C LEU A 237 -15.81 -14.39 -3.08
N ASN A 238 -16.82 -15.24 -3.09
CA ASN A 238 -16.98 -16.26 -2.05
C ASN A 238 -16.15 -17.53 -2.35
N ALA A 239 -16.22 -18.52 -1.45
CA ALA A 239 -15.49 -19.78 -1.62
C ALA A 239 -15.96 -20.65 -2.81
N THR A 240 -17.15 -20.41 -3.36
CA THR A 240 -17.65 -21.12 -4.56
C THR A 240 -17.31 -20.38 -5.87
N SER A 241 -16.41 -19.39 -5.81
CA SER A 241 -16.05 -18.51 -6.93
C SER A 241 -17.22 -17.69 -7.49
N PHE A 242 -18.31 -17.57 -6.73
CA PHE A 242 -19.40 -16.67 -7.05
C PHE A 242 -19.01 -15.25 -6.67
N LYS A 243 -19.19 -14.32 -7.62
CA LYS A 243 -18.89 -12.91 -7.44
C LYS A 243 -20.01 -12.23 -6.66
N LEU A 244 -19.72 -11.86 -5.41
CA LEU A 244 -20.68 -11.24 -4.50
C LEU A 244 -20.94 -9.78 -4.86
N GLN A 245 -19.87 -9.03 -5.14
CA GLN A 245 -19.96 -7.60 -5.42
C GLN A 245 -18.79 -7.16 -6.29
N ASN A 246 -19.06 -6.30 -7.27
CA ASN A 246 -18.04 -5.49 -7.94
C ASN A 246 -17.91 -4.17 -7.16
N LEU A 247 -16.71 -3.84 -6.70
CA LEU A 247 -16.40 -2.54 -6.10
C LEU A 247 -16.11 -1.50 -7.19
N THR A 248 -15.59 -1.93 -8.34
CA THR A 248 -15.38 -1.10 -9.52
C THR A 248 -16.03 -1.72 -10.76
N SER A 249 -16.34 -0.90 -11.76
CA SER A 249 -16.96 -1.35 -13.02
C SER A 249 -15.97 -1.95 -14.02
N GLY A 250 -14.67 -2.04 -13.68
CA GLY A 250 -13.58 -2.38 -14.60
C GLY A 250 -13.29 -1.26 -15.61
N VAL A 251 -12.03 -1.11 -16.04
CA VAL A 251 -11.65 -0.12 -17.05
C VAL A 251 -11.24 -0.87 -18.32
N TYR A 252 -12.04 -0.74 -19.38
CA TYR A 252 -11.91 -1.46 -20.66
C TYR A 252 -10.62 -1.16 -21.49
N LYS A 253 -9.53 -0.69 -20.87
CA LYS A 253 -8.24 -0.44 -21.53
C LYS A 253 -7.12 -1.30 -20.93
N THR A 254 -7.01 -2.54 -21.41
CA THR A 254 -6.03 -3.53 -20.94
C THR A 254 -4.68 -3.49 -21.65
N ARG A 255 -4.59 -2.98 -22.88
CA ARG A 255 -3.30 -2.94 -23.59
C ARG A 255 -2.41 -1.80 -23.08
N GLY A 256 -1.34 -2.18 -22.38
CA GLY A 256 -0.33 -1.24 -21.90
C GLY A 256 -0.78 -0.42 -20.69
N THR A 257 -1.66 -0.95 -19.84
CA THR A 257 -2.05 -0.32 -18.58
C THR A 257 -1.79 -1.29 -17.42
N ILE A 258 -1.24 -0.77 -16.33
CA ILE A 258 -1.09 -1.50 -15.06
C ILE A 258 -2.10 -0.95 -14.07
N PHE A 259 -2.72 -1.85 -13.32
CA PHE A 259 -3.58 -1.50 -12.20
C PHE A 259 -2.98 -2.01 -10.90
N MET A 260 -3.22 -1.28 -9.82
CA MET A 260 -2.97 -1.72 -8.46
C MET A 260 -4.00 -1.08 -7.54
N VAL A 261 -4.29 -1.71 -6.41
CA VAL A 261 -5.05 -1.07 -5.33
C VAL A 261 -4.17 -0.90 -4.10
N ARG A 262 -4.32 0.23 -3.41
CA ARG A 262 -3.49 0.60 -2.26
C ARG A 262 -4.31 1.32 -1.20
N ILE A 263 -4.02 1.07 0.07
CA ILE A 263 -4.44 1.95 1.16
C ILE A 263 -3.33 2.98 1.41
N ASP A 264 -3.61 4.24 1.10
CA ASP A 264 -2.61 5.31 1.17
C ASP A 264 -2.45 5.85 2.60
N SER A 265 -1.43 6.67 2.82
CA SER A 265 -1.13 7.29 4.13
C SER A 265 -2.20 8.24 4.65
N ASP A 266 -3.16 8.63 3.81
CA ASP A 266 -4.36 9.38 4.22
C ASP A 266 -5.55 8.48 4.58
N GLY A 267 -5.37 7.16 4.53
CA GLY A 267 -6.38 6.19 4.94
C GLY A 267 -7.41 5.87 3.87
N LEU A 268 -7.29 6.40 2.66
CA LEU A 268 -8.19 6.07 1.56
C LEU A 268 -7.69 4.85 0.79
N PHE A 269 -8.62 3.96 0.44
CA PHE A 269 -8.33 2.78 -0.38
C PHE A 269 -8.63 3.11 -1.84
N ARG A 270 -7.62 3.05 -2.70
CA ARG A 270 -7.69 3.56 -4.07
C ARG A 270 -7.30 2.52 -5.09
N LEU A 271 -7.99 2.54 -6.23
CA LEU A 271 -7.58 1.87 -7.47
C LEU A 271 -6.79 2.86 -8.32
N TYR A 272 -5.58 2.48 -8.67
CA TYR A 272 -4.67 3.24 -9.50
C TYR A 272 -4.53 2.61 -10.88
N SER A 273 -4.30 3.45 -11.89
CA SER A 273 -3.91 3.05 -13.24
C SER A 273 -2.65 3.77 -13.70
N HIS A 274 -1.81 3.08 -14.47
CA HIS A 274 -0.60 3.63 -15.07
C HIS A 274 -0.42 3.12 -16.49
N SER A 275 -0.23 4.01 -17.46
CA SER A 275 -0.02 3.65 -18.86
C SER A 275 1.47 3.38 -19.14
N LEU A 276 1.78 2.18 -19.62
CA LEU A 276 3.10 1.78 -20.06
C LEU A 276 3.45 2.47 -21.39
N GLY A 277 4.63 3.08 -21.47
CA GLY A 277 5.17 3.69 -22.69
C GLY A 277 4.97 5.21 -22.81
N ASN A 278 4.15 5.81 -21.95
CA ASN A 278 4.11 7.25 -21.75
C ASN A 278 4.82 7.57 -20.42
N SER A 279 5.43 8.74 -20.28
CA SER A 279 5.88 9.27 -18.98
C SER A 279 4.69 9.68 -18.09
N SER A 280 3.62 8.87 -18.10
CA SER A 280 2.38 9.13 -17.38
C SER A 280 2.58 8.89 -15.89
N ARG A 281 1.97 9.73 -15.05
CA ARG A 281 1.89 9.50 -13.61
C ARG A 281 0.76 8.50 -13.31
N TRP A 282 0.81 7.89 -12.13
CA TRP A 282 -0.32 7.13 -11.61
C TRP A 282 -1.59 8.00 -11.55
N SER A 283 -2.70 7.45 -12.03
CA SER A 283 -4.01 8.10 -11.99
C SER A 283 -4.94 7.34 -11.07
N VAL A 284 -5.62 8.03 -10.16
CA VAL A 284 -6.68 7.45 -9.33
C VAL A 284 -7.92 7.22 -10.21
N VAL A 285 -8.37 5.97 -10.28
CA VAL A 285 -9.57 5.55 -11.02
C VAL A 285 -10.79 5.48 -10.11
N TRP A 286 -10.57 5.05 -8.86
CA TRP A 286 -11.61 4.89 -7.86
C TRP A 286 -11.00 5.01 -6.46
N ASN A 287 -11.84 5.41 -5.50
CA ASN A 287 -11.49 5.57 -4.10
C ASN A 287 -12.69 5.16 -3.25
N SER A 288 -12.41 4.58 -2.08
CA SER A 288 -13.43 4.06 -1.17
C SER A 288 -14.48 5.09 -0.78
N THR A 289 -14.04 6.33 -0.55
CA THR A 289 -14.92 7.47 -0.30
C THR A 289 -14.43 8.73 -1.03
N SER A 290 -15.36 9.65 -1.30
CA SER A 290 -15.07 10.99 -1.80
C SER A 290 -14.71 11.98 -0.70
N ASP A 291 -15.14 11.75 0.54
CA ASP A 291 -14.80 12.62 1.66
C ASP A 291 -13.43 12.25 2.24
N ARG A 292 -12.48 13.17 2.12
CA ARG A 292 -11.12 13.00 2.63
C ARG A 292 -11.03 13.11 4.16
N CYS A 293 -12.12 13.49 4.82
CA CYS A 293 -12.23 13.53 6.28
C CYS A 293 -12.92 12.30 6.90
N ASP A 294 -13.41 11.36 6.09
CA ASP A 294 -13.96 10.09 6.60
C ASP A 294 -12.93 9.29 7.42
N PRO A 295 -11.65 9.16 7.00
CA PRO A 295 -10.66 8.41 7.78
C PRO A 295 -10.54 8.94 9.21
N MET A 296 -11.00 8.13 10.17
CA MET A 296 -10.96 8.48 11.59
C MET A 296 -9.52 8.65 12.07
N VAL A 297 -9.31 9.55 13.05
CA VAL A 297 -7.98 9.81 13.67
C VAL A 297 -6.98 10.51 12.72
N LEU A 298 -7.38 10.92 11.52
CA LEU A 298 -6.50 11.61 10.56
C LEU A 298 -5.81 12.86 11.12
N CYS A 299 -6.51 13.62 11.95
CA CYS A 299 -6.01 14.88 12.55
C CYS A 299 -5.49 14.74 13.99
N GLY A 300 -5.52 13.54 14.56
CA GLY A 300 -5.11 13.32 15.94
C GLY A 300 -6.07 13.95 16.98
N LEU A 301 -5.76 13.75 18.25
CA LEU A 301 -6.64 14.09 19.36
C LEU A 301 -6.90 15.60 19.48
N ASN A 302 -8.11 15.95 19.93
CA ASN A 302 -8.58 17.32 20.14
C ASN A 302 -8.50 18.25 18.92
N SER A 303 -8.62 17.65 17.74
CA SER A 303 -8.65 18.36 16.47
C SER A 303 -9.79 17.80 15.62
N PHE A 304 -10.15 18.53 14.57
CA PHE A 304 -11.14 18.11 13.60
C PHE A 304 -10.63 18.30 12.18
N CYS A 305 -11.18 17.50 11.27
CA CYS A 305 -10.86 17.54 9.86
C CYS A 305 -11.82 18.49 9.12
N ILE A 306 -11.27 19.24 8.18
CA ILE A 306 -12.02 20.07 7.25
C ILE A 306 -11.70 19.60 5.84
N SER A 307 -12.75 19.25 5.10
CA SER A 307 -12.63 18.85 3.70
C SER A 307 -12.31 20.11 2.87
N ASN A 308 -11.12 20.16 2.27
CA ASN A 308 -10.73 21.17 1.29
C ASN A 308 -10.44 20.50 -0.06
N ASP A 309 -10.53 21.25 -1.17
CA ASP A 309 -10.37 20.73 -2.53
C ASP A 309 -9.05 20.00 -2.80
N LEU A 310 -7.96 20.41 -2.13
CA LEU A 310 -6.61 19.89 -2.39
C LEU A 310 -6.16 18.81 -1.38
N ALA A 311 -6.40 19.04 -0.09
CA ALA A 311 -6.00 18.16 1.00
C ALA A 311 -6.84 18.40 2.26
N PRO A 312 -7.12 17.36 3.07
CA PRO A 312 -7.83 17.53 4.34
C PRO A 312 -7.02 18.44 5.27
N GLY A 313 -7.67 19.50 5.77
CA GLY A 313 -7.08 20.43 6.73
C GLY A 313 -7.39 19.99 8.15
N CYS A 314 -6.38 19.93 9.02
CA CYS A 314 -6.57 19.63 10.43
C CYS A 314 -6.54 20.92 11.25
N ARG A 315 -7.58 21.14 12.06
CA ARG A 315 -7.67 22.33 12.93
C ARG A 315 -7.88 21.90 14.37
N CYS A 316 -7.20 22.58 15.28
CA CYS A 316 -7.41 22.42 16.70
C CYS A 316 -8.77 22.97 17.11
N LEU A 317 -9.38 22.35 18.12
CA LEU A 317 -10.51 22.95 18.83
C LEU A 317 -10.07 24.28 19.46
N LEU A 318 -11.03 25.17 19.70
CA LEU A 318 -10.79 26.50 20.27
C LEU A 318 -10.03 26.40 21.60
N GLY A 319 -9.03 27.28 21.76
CA GLY A 319 -8.15 27.31 22.94
C GLY A 319 -7.02 26.28 22.96
N LEU A 320 -6.94 25.39 21.95
CA LEU A 320 -5.86 24.42 21.82
C LEU A 320 -4.86 24.84 20.73
N ALA A 321 -3.61 24.40 20.89
CA ALA A 321 -2.55 24.58 19.91
C ALA A 321 -2.07 23.23 19.39
N SER A 322 -1.57 23.22 18.16
CA SER A 322 -1.00 22.02 17.55
C SER A 322 0.23 21.57 18.35
N VAL A 323 0.29 20.29 18.69
CA VAL A 323 1.47 19.68 19.34
C VAL A 323 2.68 19.72 18.40
N ASN A 324 2.44 19.48 17.12
CA ASN A 324 3.46 19.53 16.07
C ASN A 324 2.83 19.94 14.74
N GLN A 325 3.24 21.11 14.23
CA GLN A 325 2.70 21.67 12.98
C GLN A 325 3.04 20.83 11.75
N ASP A 326 4.14 20.07 11.78
CA ASP A 326 4.59 19.22 10.67
C ASP A 326 3.95 17.83 10.72
N ASN A 327 3.33 17.46 11.84
CA ASN A 327 2.70 16.16 12.02
C ASN A 327 1.25 16.30 12.50
N ARG A 328 0.34 16.34 11.53
CA ARG A 328 -1.11 16.38 11.76
C ARG A 328 -1.63 15.30 12.70
N THR A 329 -1.00 14.13 12.77
CA THR A 329 -1.48 13.03 13.64
C THR A 329 -1.19 13.27 15.13
N SER A 330 -0.36 14.26 15.46
CA SER A 330 -0.01 14.61 16.85
C SER A 330 -1.17 15.28 17.59
N GLY A 331 -2.19 15.76 16.87
CA GLY A 331 -3.32 16.44 17.46
C GLY A 331 -2.96 17.77 18.10
N CYS A 332 -3.75 18.15 19.11
CA CYS A 332 -3.68 19.44 19.76
C CYS A 332 -3.71 19.31 21.28
N GLU A 333 -3.01 20.23 21.94
CA GLU A 333 -2.91 20.33 23.39
C GLU A 333 -3.28 21.73 23.89
N ARG A 334 -3.54 21.85 25.19
CA ARG A 334 -3.86 23.14 25.80
C ARG A 334 -2.61 24.02 25.83
N ASN A 335 -2.70 25.20 25.22
CA ASN A 335 -1.70 26.28 25.37
C ASN A 335 -1.98 27.13 26.63
N PHE A 336 -2.58 26.55 27.66
CA PHE A 336 -2.90 27.25 28.90
C PHE A 336 -2.88 26.26 30.06
N THR A 337 -2.55 26.76 31.24
CA THR A 337 -2.60 25.95 32.46
C THR A 337 -4.06 25.74 32.85
N ALA A 338 -4.51 24.48 32.87
CA ALA A 338 -5.80 24.14 33.42
C ALA A 338 -5.78 24.41 34.94
N GLU A 339 -6.50 25.45 35.37
CA GLU A 339 -6.67 25.74 36.79
C GLU A 339 -7.65 24.75 37.43
N SER A 340 -7.47 24.48 38.72
CA SER A 340 -8.32 23.54 39.46
C SER A 340 -9.79 23.97 39.39
N CYS A 341 -10.67 23.13 38.84
CA CYS A 341 -12.12 23.35 38.77
C CYS A 341 -12.77 23.73 40.12
N LYS A 342 -12.09 23.49 41.26
CA LYS A 342 -12.56 23.87 42.60
C LYS A 342 -12.25 25.30 43.03
N SER A 343 -11.50 26.09 42.25
CA SER A 343 -11.22 27.49 42.59
C SER A 343 -12.49 28.34 42.44
N LYS A 344 -12.98 28.88 43.56
CA LYS A 344 -14.15 29.76 43.60
C LYS A 344 -13.91 30.99 42.72
N GLY A 345 -14.76 31.20 41.70
CA GLY A 345 -14.85 32.46 40.96
C GLY A 345 -14.57 32.41 39.46
N LYS A 346 -14.25 31.25 38.86
CA LYS A 346 -14.07 31.15 37.40
C LYS A 346 -15.29 30.56 36.70
N LYS A 347 -15.54 31.10 35.50
CA LYS A 347 -16.62 30.71 34.58
C LYS A 347 -15.96 30.02 33.38
N TYR A 348 -16.30 28.77 33.15
CA TYR A 348 -16.00 28.10 31.88
C TYR A 348 -17.10 28.48 30.88
N THR A 349 -16.70 28.71 29.64
CA THR A 349 -17.63 28.98 28.54
C THR A 349 -17.64 27.75 27.65
N LEU A 350 -18.82 27.24 27.36
CA LEU A 350 -19.01 26.24 26.33
C LEU A 350 -19.18 26.97 25.00
N GLU A 351 -18.36 26.62 24.02
CA GLU A 351 -18.49 27.12 22.65
C GLU A 351 -19.01 26.01 21.76
N GLU A 352 -20.03 26.35 20.97
CA GLU A 352 -20.63 25.43 20.03
C GLU A 352 -19.79 25.38 18.75
N LEU A 353 -19.45 24.17 18.33
CA LEU A 353 -18.78 23.93 17.06
C LEU A 353 -19.81 23.41 16.06
N GLU A 354 -20.28 24.30 15.20
CA GLU A 354 -21.28 23.98 14.19
C GLU A 354 -20.71 23.05 13.10
N ASN A 355 -21.61 22.33 12.40
CA ASN A 355 -21.29 21.50 11.24
C ASN A 355 -20.19 20.46 11.49
N THR A 356 -20.13 19.89 12.69
CA THR A 356 -19.12 18.91 13.09
C THR A 356 -19.75 17.57 13.41
N ILE A 357 -19.11 16.49 12.95
CA ILE A 357 -19.44 15.12 13.32
C ILE A 357 -18.50 14.72 14.45
N TRP A 358 -19.08 14.29 15.57
CA TRP A 358 -18.33 13.80 16.73
C TRP A 358 -18.18 12.29 16.66
N GLU A 359 -17.05 11.78 17.16
CA GLU A 359 -16.88 10.34 17.37
C GLU A 359 -17.89 9.89 18.43
N ASP A 360 -18.61 8.79 18.17
CA ASP A 360 -19.62 8.25 19.09
C ASP A 360 -18.98 7.44 20.22
N VAL A 361 -18.06 8.07 20.95
CA VAL A 361 -17.33 7.49 22.09
C VAL A 361 -17.54 8.39 23.30
N SER A 362 -18.77 8.40 23.79
CA SER A 362 -19.17 9.23 24.92
C SER A 362 -18.62 8.69 26.24
N TYR A 363 -17.87 9.50 26.99
CA TYR A 363 -17.46 9.20 28.38
C TYR A 363 -18.66 8.95 29.30
N SER A 364 -19.73 9.72 29.11
CA SER A 364 -20.98 9.59 29.87
C SER A 364 -22.15 10.01 29.01
N VAL A 365 -23.21 9.20 28.96
CA VAL A 365 -24.48 9.58 28.35
C VAL A 365 -25.39 10.11 29.45
N LEU A 366 -25.73 11.39 29.40
CA LEU A 366 -26.64 12.02 30.35
C LEU A 366 -28.07 11.89 29.85
N SER A 367 -29.01 11.58 30.75
CA SER A 367 -30.44 11.48 30.42
C SER A 367 -31.16 12.84 30.34
N GLN A 368 -30.42 13.92 30.08
CA GLN A 368 -30.99 15.28 30.00
C GLN A 368 -31.70 15.46 28.66
N THR A 369 -32.86 16.10 28.68
CA THR A 369 -33.69 16.30 27.48
C THR A 369 -33.49 17.66 26.82
N SER A 370 -32.91 18.65 27.52
CA SER A 370 -32.63 19.98 26.99
C SER A 370 -31.13 20.25 26.83
N LYS A 371 -30.79 21.11 25.86
CA LYS A 371 -29.40 21.56 25.60
C LYS A 371 -28.84 22.32 26.80
N GLU A 372 -29.69 23.12 27.46
CA GLU A 372 -29.36 23.94 28.61
C GLU A 372 -29.01 23.07 29.83
N ASP A 373 -29.82 22.06 30.14
CA ASP A 373 -29.56 21.16 31.27
C ASP A 373 -28.30 20.32 31.02
N CYS A 374 -28.07 19.88 29.79
CA CYS A 374 -26.85 19.16 29.40
C CYS A 374 -25.59 20.05 29.54
N SER A 375 -25.70 21.32 29.11
CA SER A 375 -24.65 22.32 29.26
C SER A 375 -24.30 22.58 30.74
N GLN A 376 -25.31 22.77 31.59
CA GLN A 376 -25.10 22.95 33.03
C GLN A 376 -24.49 21.69 33.68
N ALA A 377 -24.97 20.51 33.31
CA ALA A 377 -24.43 19.24 33.81
C ALA A 377 -22.97 19.02 33.40
N CYS A 378 -22.53 19.52 32.24
CA CYS A 378 -21.14 19.51 31.83
C CYS A 378 -20.29 20.47 32.68
N LEU A 379 -20.77 21.69 32.90
CA LEU A 379 -20.05 22.75 33.62
C LEU A 379 -19.83 22.47 35.12
N VAL A 380 -20.55 21.52 35.71
CA VAL A 380 -20.35 21.10 37.11
C VAL A 380 -19.43 19.89 37.25
N ASP A 381 -19.12 19.19 36.16
CA ASP A 381 -18.27 18.00 36.16
C ASP A 381 -16.82 18.37 35.86
N CYS A 382 -16.01 18.47 36.92
CA CYS A 382 -14.59 18.81 36.83
C CYS A 382 -13.74 17.82 36.04
N TRP A 383 -14.25 16.64 35.69
CA TRP A 383 -13.53 15.71 34.81
C TRP A 383 -13.76 16.00 33.32
N LYS A 384 -14.80 16.78 32.99
CA LYS A 384 -15.15 17.20 31.62
C LYS A 384 -14.59 18.56 31.23
N ILE A 385 -13.97 19.26 32.19
CA ILE A 385 -13.44 20.62 32.09
C ILE A 385 -11.91 20.55 32.23
#